data_AF-A0A950KS73-F1
#
_entry.id   AF-A0A950KS73-F1
#
_cell.length_a   1.000
_cell.length_b   1.000
_cell.length_c   1.000
_cell.angle_alpha   90.00
_cell.angle_beta   90.00
_cell.angle_gamma   90.00
#
_symmetry.space_group_name_H-M   'P 1'
#
loop_
_entity.id
_entity.type
_entity.pdbx_description
1 polymer ?
#
loop_
_entity_poly.entity_id
_entity_poly.type
_entity_poly.pdbx_seq_one_letter_code
_entity_poly.pdbx_strand_id
1 'polypeptide(L)'
;MNTGASTAATGDGELRTIRGLVAQHRLAALGVAAVIAVVLATFLVPLFASRAGPVTDATSCTQWGSANQNQQAVYARLYLREHGSLPDGATSPASVILAINNGCAQAYGDDVSDTTSVEQAISGHF
;
A
#
# COMPACT_ATOMS: atom_id res chain seq x y z
N MET A 1 -72.99 30.10 6.25
CA MET A 1 -72.59 28.75 5.83
C MET A 1 -71.23 28.83 5.16
N ASN A 2 -70.31 27.98 5.63
CA ASN A 2 -69.02 27.54 5.08
C ASN A 2 -68.05 28.54 4.45
N THR A 3 -66.86 28.65 5.08
CA THR A 3 -65.55 28.44 4.42
C THR A 3 -64.49 28.16 5.49
N GLY A 4 -64.14 26.89 5.69
CA GLY A 4 -63.15 26.47 6.67
C GLY A 4 -62.61 25.08 6.34
N ALA A 5 -61.96 24.96 5.18
CA ALA A 5 -61.23 23.75 4.81
C ALA A 5 -60.27 24.07 3.66
N SER A 6 -59.03 24.45 3.95
CA SER A 6 -57.87 24.30 3.06
C SER A 6 -56.60 24.81 3.76
N THR A 7 -56.11 24.08 4.76
CA THR A 7 -54.74 24.34 5.30
C THR A 7 -54.05 23.12 5.91
N ALA A 8 -54.67 21.94 5.87
CA ALA A 8 -54.09 20.72 6.46
C ALA A 8 -53.36 19.80 5.45
N ALA A 9 -53.59 19.97 4.14
CA ALA A 9 -53.06 19.04 3.13
C ALA A 9 -51.60 19.35 2.69
N THR A 10 -51.09 20.55 2.97
CA THR A 10 -49.78 20.99 2.47
C THR A 10 -48.62 20.50 3.34
N GLY A 11 -48.78 20.45 4.66
CA GLY A 11 -47.68 20.10 5.59
C GLY A 11 -47.23 18.64 5.55
N ASP A 12 -48.16 17.69 5.38
CA ASP A 12 -47.83 16.27 5.39
C ASP A 12 -47.21 15.77 4.07
N GLY A 13 -47.58 16.39 2.94
CA GLY A 13 -46.97 16.11 1.63
C GLY A 13 -45.52 16.59 1.55
N GLU A 14 -45.23 17.76 2.13
CA GLU A 14 -43.90 18.37 2.12
C GLU A 14 -42.92 17.58 3.01
N LEU A 15 -43.34 17.16 4.21
CA LEU A 15 -42.55 16.30 5.10
C LEU A 15 -42.22 14.93 4.48
N ARG A 16 -43.16 14.33 3.74
CA ARG A 16 -42.96 13.04 3.06
C ARG A 16 -41.99 13.17 1.88
N THR A 17 -42.06 14.30 1.17
CA THR A 17 -41.18 14.62 0.04
C THR A 17 -39.75 14.89 0.51
N ILE A 18 -39.58 15.66 1.60
CA ILE A 18 -38.27 15.94 2.20
C ILE A 18 -37.65 14.66 2.77
N ARG A 19 -38.43 13.79 3.43
CA ARG A 19 -37.94 12.48 3.91
C ARG A 19 -37.50 11.56 2.77
N GLY A 20 -38.22 11.55 1.65
CA GLY A 20 -37.84 10.80 0.45
C GLY A 20 -36.51 11.29 -0.13
N LEU A 21 -36.35 12.62 -0.25
CA LEU A 21 -35.12 13.23 -0.74
C LEU A 21 -33.91 12.91 0.15
N VAL A 22 -34.08 13.03 1.48
CA VAL A 22 -33.02 12.73 2.46
C VAL A 22 -32.64 11.24 2.44
N ALA A 23 -33.60 10.33 2.28
CA ALA A 23 -33.32 8.90 2.19
C ALA A 23 -32.52 8.55 0.92
N GLN A 24 -32.82 9.19 -0.20
CA GLN A 24 -32.12 8.98 -1.46
C GLN A 24 -30.70 9.55 -1.42
N HIS A 25 -30.52 10.73 -0.81
CA HIS A 25 -29.19 11.31 -0.60
C HIS A 25 -28.34 10.54 0.41
N ARG A 26 -28.95 9.86 1.39
CA ARG A 26 -28.22 8.99 2.34
C ARG A 26 -27.57 7.79 1.65
N LEU A 27 -28.26 7.16 0.70
CA LEU A 27 -27.69 6.04 -0.07
C LEU A 27 -26.56 6.50 -0.99
N ALA A 28 -26.73 7.67 -1.63
CA ALA A 28 -25.67 8.27 -2.44
C ALA A 28 -24.45 8.66 -1.57
N ALA A 29 -24.69 9.24 -0.40
CA ALA A 29 -23.64 9.60 0.56
C ALA A 29 -22.92 8.37 1.12
N LEU A 30 -23.64 7.27 1.38
CA LEU A 30 -23.04 5.99 1.76
C LEU A 30 -22.14 5.42 0.65
N GLY A 31 -22.57 5.52 -0.61
CA GLY A 31 -21.75 5.12 -1.75
C GLY A 31 -20.45 5.92 -1.83
N VAL A 32 -20.53 7.24 -1.72
CA VAL A 32 -19.35 8.12 -1.71
C VAL A 32 -18.44 7.82 -0.51
N ALA A 33 -19.00 7.63 0.69
CA ALA A 33 -18.23 7.28 1.87
C ALA A 33 -17.51 5.93 1.72
N ALA A 34 -18.17 4.93 1.11
CA ALA A 34 -17.56 3.64 0.82
C ALA A 34 -16.39 3.77 -0.17
N VAL A 35 -16.55 4.56 -1.23
CA VAL A 35 -15.46 4.84 -2.18
C VAL A 35 -14.28 5.51 -1.48
N ILE A 36 -14.54 6.53 -0.65
CA ILE A 36 -13.49 7.21 0.13
C ILE A 36 -12.79 6.22 1.07
N ALA A 37 -13.54 5.34 1.74
CA ALA A 37 -12.97 4.33 2.63
C ALA A 37 -12.08 3.32 1.88
N VAL A 38 -12.48 2.89 0.68
CA VAL A 38 -11.65 2.02 -0.18
C VAL A 38 -10.38 2.74 -0.62
N VAL A 39 -10.49 3.99 -1.06
CA VAL A 39 -9.34 4.81 -1.44
C VAL A 39 -8.38 4.96 -0.24
N LEU A 40 -8.88 5.34 0.94
CA LEU A 40 -8.07 5.43 2.16
C LEU A 40 -7.42 4.08 2.50
N ALA A 41 -8.15 2.97 2.40
CA ALA A 41 -7.59 1.64 2.65
C ALA A 41 -6.39 1.35 1.74
N THR A 42 -6.46 1.68 0.44
CA THR A 42 -5.32 1.48 -0.48
C THR A 42 -4.07 2.28 -0.09
N PHE A 43 -4.24 3.49 0.45
CA PHE A 43 -3.13 4.31 0.94
C PHE A 43 -2.60 3.88 2.31
N LEU A 44 -3.45 3.30 3.17
CA LEU A 44 -3.10 2.91 4.52
C LEU A 44 -2.50 1.49 4.61
N VAL A 45 -2.80 0.59 3.67
CA VAL A 45 -2.18 -0.75 3.58
C VAL A 45 -0.65 -0.74 3.68
N PRO A 46 0.10 0.11 2.96
CA PRO A 46 1.57 0.14 3.07
C PRO A 46 2.06 0.61 4.44
N LEU A 47 1.27 1.37 5.22
CA LEU A 47 1.65 1.78 6.58
C LEU A 47 1.59 0.61 7.56
N PHE A 48 0.65 -0.32 7.39
CA PHE A 48 0.52 -1.52 8.23
C PHE A 48 1.39 -2.70 7.76
N ALA A 49 1.93 -2.64 6.52
CA ALA A 49 2.86 -3.63 5.99
C ALA A 49 4.24 -3.62 6.68
N SER A 50 4.48 -2.69 7.60
CA SER A 50 5.68 -2.58 8.44
C SER A 50 5.87 -3.72 9.46
N ARG A 51 5.03 -4.77 9.44
CA ARG A 51 5.19 -5.97 10.28
C ARG A 51 6.19 -6.99 9.76
N ALA A 52 6.64 -6.90 8.51
CA ALA A 52 7.89 -7.56 8.11
C ALA A 52 9.03 -6.78 8.79
N GLY A 53 9.86 -7.48 9.58
CA GLY A 53 10.99 -6.87 10.28
C GLY A 53 11.91 -6.07 9.34
N PRO A 54 12.82 -5.24 9.88
CA PRO A 54 13.78 -4.52 9.05
C PRO A 54 14.54 -5.50 8.15
N VAL A 55 14.67 -5.14 6.86
CA VAL A 55 15.53 -5.88 5.95
C VAL A 55 16.98 -5.68 6.39
N THR A 56 17.73 -6.76 6.42
CA THR A 56 19.14 -6.84 6.82
C THR A 56 19.92 -7.65 5.80
N ASP A 57 21.24 -7.69 5.92
CA ASP A 57 22.12 -8.46 5.03
C ASP A 57 21.81 -9.95 5.01
N ALA A 58 21.32 -10.48 6.14
CA ALA A 58 20.91 -11.87 6.31
C ALA A 58 19.46 -12.16 5.85
N THR A 59 18.71 -11.14 5.42
CA THR A 59 17.35 -11.35 4.87
C THR A 59 17.44 -12.21 3.62
N SER A 60 16.61 -13.25 3.52
CA SER A 60 16.62 -14.13 2.34
C SER A 60 16.00 -13.45 1.12
N CYS A 61 16.32 -13.93 -0.08
CA CYS A 61 15.71 -13.44 -1.32
C CYS A 61 14.18 -13.59 -1.34
N THR A 62 13.65 -14.62 -0.68
CA THR A 62 12.20 -14.78 -0.46
C THR A 62 11.62 -13.67 0.42
N GLN A 63 12.29 -13.34 1.52
CA GLN A 63 11.87 -12.24 2.39
C GLN A 63 12.04 -10.88 1.71
N TRP A 64 13.10 -10.68 0.94
CA TRP A 64 13.33 -9.48 0.14
C TRP A 64 12.20 -9.23 -0.86
N GLY A 65 11.74 -10.28 -1.55
CA GLY A 65 10.61 -10.20 -2.47
C GLY A 65 9.29 -9.81 -1.80
N SER A 66 9.15 -10.08 -0.50
CA SER A 66 8.00 -9.66 0.31
C SER A 66 8.13 -8.26 0.92
N ALA A 67 9.33 -7.67 0.90
CA ALA A 67 9.58 -6.36 1.44
C ALA A 67 8.98 -5.27 0.55
N ASN A 68 8.40 -4.24 1.17
CA ASN A 68 7.86 -3.11 0.41
C ASN A 68 8.99 -2.15 -0.06
N GLN A 69 8.66 -1.27 -1.01
CA GLN A 69 9.64 -0.35 -1.60
C GLN A 69 10.33 0.56 -0.56
N ASN A 70 9.63 0.95 0.51
CA ASN A 70 10.23 1.77 1.56
C ASN A 70 11.28 0.98 2.36
N GLN A 71 11.00 -0.28 2.70
CA GLN A 71 11.96 -1.17 3.36
C GLN A 71 13.21 -1.40 2.48
N GLN A 72 13.00 -1.69 1.20
CA GLN A 72 14.08 -1.86 0.24
C GLN A 72 14.95 -0.59 0.11
N ALA A 73 14.32 0.59 0.05
CA ALA A 73 15.02 1.87 -0.01
C ALA A 73 15.79 2.21 1.27
N VAL A 74 15.23 1.90 2.44
CA VAL A 74 15.91 2.08 3.73
C VAL A 74 17.14 1.18 3.80
N TYR A 75 17.00 -0.10 3.46
CA TYR A 75 18.12 -1.03 3.41
C TYR A 75 19.20 -0.57 2.41
N ALA A 76 18.82 -0.20 1.18
CA ALA A 76 19.77 0.22 0.17
C ALA A 76 20.59 1.45 0.58
N ARG A 77 19.99 2.40 1.32
CA ARG A 77 20.73 3.54 1.89
C ARG A 77 21.66 3.11 3.01
N LEU A 78 21.23 2.17 3.85
CA LEU A 78 22.05 1.61 4.93
C LEU A 78 23.26 0.87 4.35
N TYR A 79 23.04 0.00 3.37
CA TYR A 79 24.07 -0.73 2.65
C TYR A 79 25.14 0.21 2.09
N LEU A 80 24.75 1.26 1.37
CA LEU A 80 25.72 2.22 0.83
C LEU A 80 26.49 2.98 1.91
N ARG A 81 25.87 3.21 3.07
CA ARG A 81 26.52 3.87 4.20
C ARG A 81 27.55 2.97 4.87
N GLU A 82 27.29 1.67 4.93
CA GLU A 82 28.12 0.68 5.64
C GLU A 82 29.20 0.07 4.73
N HIS A 83 28.86 -0.24 3.48
CA HIS A 83 29.74 -0.93 2.53
C HIS A 83 30.31 -0.02 1.44
N GLY A 84 29.76 1.18 1.24
CA GLY A 84 30.17 2.08 0.17
C GLY A 84 29.52 1.74 -1.17
N SER A 85 30.25 1.85 -2.27
CA SER A 85 29.74 1.54 -3.61
C SER A 85 29.59 0.04 -3.84
N LEU A 86 28.67 -0.34 -4.72
CA LEU A 86 28.60 -1.70 -5.26
C LEU A 86 29.91 -2.11 -5.95
N PRO A 87 30.16 -3.43 -6.15
CA PRO A 87 31.33 -3.93 -6.88
C PRO A 87 31.51 -3.28 -8.26
N ASP A 88 30.42 -2.99 -8.96
CA ASP A 88 30.43 -2.32 -10.28
C ASP A 88 30.58 -0.78 -10.21
N GLY A 89 30.88 -0.24 -9.03
CA GLY A 89 31.07 1.19 -8.80
C GLY A 89 29.80 2.02 -8.66
N ALA A 90 28.62 1.39 -8.67
CA ALA A 90 27.36 2.11 -8.53
C ALA A 90 27.12 2.59 -7.08
N THR A 91 26.65 3.82 -6.93
CA THR A 91 26.54 4.55 -5.64
C THR A 91 25.12 5.01 -5.30
N SER A 92 24.11 4.58 -6.07
CA SER A 92 22.73 4.98 -5.86
C SER A 92 21.92 3.89 -5.14
N PRO A 93 20.98 4.23 -4.24
CA PRO A 93 20.12 3.23 -3.61
C PRO A 93 19.32 2.42 -4.63
N ALA A 94 18.91 3.02 -5.74
CA ALA A 94 18.22 2.34 -6.82
C ALA A 94 19.10 1.25 -7.48
N SER A 95 20.40 1.51 -7.61
CA SER A 95 21.36 0.53 -8.13
C SER A 95 21.54 -0.65 -7.19
N VAL A 96 21.56 -0.42 -5.87
CA VAL A 96 21.61 -1.50 -4.87
C VAL A 96 20.37 -2.37 -4.94
N ILE A 97 19.18 -1.77 -4.97
CA ILE A 97 17.92 -2.51 -5.15
C ILE A 97 17.94 -3.35 -6.43
N LEU A 98 18.41 -2.77 -7.53
CA LEU A 98 18.53 -3.48 -8.81
C LEU A 98 19.50 -4.66 -8.74
N ALA A 99 20.66 -4.47 -8.12
CA ALA A 99 21.65 -5.53 -7.94
C ALA A 99 21.08 -6.70 -7.12
N ILE A 100 20.41 -6.41 -6.00
CA ILE A 100 19.73 -7.42 -5.18
C ILE A 100 18.65 -8.14 -5.99
N ASN A 101 17.81 -7.40 -6.72
CA ASN A 101 16.75 -8.00 -7.54
C ASN A 101 17.33 -8.95 -8.60
N ASN A 102 18.44 -8.57 -9.24
CA ASN A 102 19.10 -9.40 -10.24
C ASN A 102 19.74 -10.66 -9.62
N GLY A 103 20.40 -10.53 -8.46
CA GLY A 103 20.96 -11.67 -7.74
C GLY A 103 19.88 -12.61 -7.21
N CYS A 104 18.81 -12.06 -6.64
CA CYS A 104 17.69 -12.86 -6.17
C CYS A 104 16.93 -13.54 -7.31
N ALA A 105 16.78 -12.89 -8.48
CA ALA A 105 16.20 -13.54 -9.66
C ALA A 105 17.00 -14.76 -10.11
N GLN A 106 18.33 -14.73 -10.00
CA GLN A 106 19.18 -15.90 -10.25
C GLN A 106 18.97 -16.97 -9.18
N ALA A 107 18.99 -16.60 -7.89
CA ALA A 107 18.74 -17.53 -6.78
C ALA A 107 17.37 -18.23 -6.85
N TYR A 108 16.33 -17.55 -7.37
CA TYR A 108 15.04 -18.17 -7.67
C TYR A 108 15.13 -19.17 -8.83
N GLY A 109 15.93 -18.88 -9.86
CA GLY A 109 16.17 -19.80 -10.98
C GLY A 109 16.94 -21.05 -10.57
N ASP A 110 17.78 -20.93 -9.54
CA ASP A 110 18.62 -22.01 -9.00
C ASP A 110 17.97 -22.73 -7.80
N ASP A 111 16.70 -22.44 -7.47
CA ASP A 111 15.94 -23.02 -6.35
C ASP A 111 16.60 -22.85 -4.96
N VAL A 112 17.38 -21.78 -4.75
CA VAL A 112 18.11 -21.47 -3.49
C VAL A 112 17.68 -20.16 -2.83
N SER A 113 16.60 -19.52 -3.31
CA SER A 113 16.12 -18.20 -2.85
C SER A 113 15.81 -18.11 -1.35
N ASP A 114 15.44 -19.22 -0.71
CA ASP A 114 15.15 -19.27 0.73
C ASP A 114 16.42 -19.23 1.58
N THR A 115 17.55 -19.68 1.04
CA THR A 115 18.84 -19.76 1.73
C THR A 115 19.81 -18.66 1.30
N THR A 116 19.64 -18.09 0.11
CA THR A 116 20.45 -16.97 -0.37
C THR A 116 20.05 -15.68 0.32
N SER A 117 21.01 -15.05 1.01
CA SER A 117 20.82 -13.75 1.64
C SER A 117 20.92 -12.60 0.64
N VAL A 118 20.44 -11.42 1.03
CA VAL A 118 20.54 -10.19 0.23
C VAL A 118 22.01 -9.83 -0.03
N GLU A 119 22.90 -9.99 0.94
CA GLU A 119 24.35 -9.76 0.76
C GLU A 119 24.98 -10.76 -0.24
N GLN A 120 24.60 -12.03 -0.15
CA GLN A 120 25.00 -13.08 -1.08
C GLN A 120 24.51 -12.78 -2.51
N ALA A 121 23.28 -12.31 -2.64
CA ALA A 121 22.70 -11.89 -3.91
C ALA A 121 23.45 -10.70 -4.53
N ILE A 122 23.85 -9.70 -3.73
CA ILE A 122 24.64 -8.55 -4.21
C ILE A 122 26.04 -8.95 -4.65
N SER A 123 26.68 -9.87 -3.91
CA SER A 123 28.04 -10.32 -4.20
C SER A 123 28.12 -11.39 -5.29
N GLY A 124 26.99 -11.93 -5.74
CA GLY A 124 26.95 -12.98 -6.77
C GLY A 124 27.43 -14.34 -6.26
N HIS A 125 27.33 -14.58 -4.95
CA HIS A 125 27.76 -15.81 -4.30
C HIS A 125 26.55 -16.51 -3.66
N PHE A 126 25.98 -17.48 -4.38
CA PHE A 126 24.87 -18.32 -3.93
C PHE A 126 25.17 -19.81 -4.15
#